data_AF-A0A7R9M0A2-F1
#
_entry.id   AF-A0A7R9M0A2-F1
#
_cell.length_a   1.000
_cell.length_b   1.000
_cell.length_c   1.000
_cell.angle_alpha   90.00
_cell.angle_beta   90.00
_cell.angle_gamma   90.00
#
_symmetry.space_group_name_H-M   'P 1'
#
loop_
_entity.id
_entity.type
_entity.pdbx_description
1 polymer ?
#
loop_
_entity_poly.entity_id
_entity_poly.type
_entity_poly.pdbx_seq_one_letter_code
_entity_poly.pdbx_strand_id
1 'polypeptide(L)'
;KDDVNDKSTEKLKEKECEAIKDRYLGIVKRKRRVRRLNERKFVFDWDAGEDTSNDYNVLYKDRHTIQFYGRGHVAGIDIKSQKKEQSKFYGELLEKRRTNAEKEQEIVRLKKVQNKEDKVKWDERHWTQKSLTEMTERDWRIFREDYNIAIKGGRIPNPLRSWAEAGLNK
;
A
#
# COMPACT_ATOMS: atom_id res chain seq x y z
N LYS A 1 10.95 -12.00 26.90
CA LYS A 1 10.79 -11.77 25.43
C LYS A 1 11.89 -12.47 24.64
N ASP A 2 13.02 -12.77 25.27
CA ASP A 2 14.19 -13.41 24.65
C ASP A 2 13.97 -14.92 24.37
N ASP A 3 13.20 -15.59 25.22
CA ASP A 3 12.89 -17.04 25.15
C ASP A 3 12.04 -17.46 23.92
N VAL A 4 11.28 -16.52 23.34
CA VAL A 4 10.47 -16.76 22.12
C VAL A 4 11.33 -16.64 20.86
N ASN A 5 12.34 -15.79 20.88
CA ASN A 5 13.25 -15.59 19.75
C ASN A 5 14.13 -16.83 19.56
N ASP A 6 14.61 -17.42 20.65
CA ASP A 6 15.47 -18.60 20.63
C ASP A 6 14.78 -19.80 19.97
N LYS A 7 13.56 -20.13 20.41
CA LYS A 7 12.72 -21.19 19.82
C LYS A 7 12.42 -21.01 18.33
N SER A 8 12.37 -19.77 17.85
CA SER A 8 12.15 -19.49 16.43
C SER A 8 13.41 -19.78 15.61
N THR A 9 14.59 -19.45 16.14
CA THR A 9 15.87 -19.72 15.48
C THR A 9 16.19 -21.20 15.45
N GLU A 10 15.85 -21.94 16.51
CA GLU A 10 15.99 -23.40 16.56
C GLU A 10 15.17 -24.09 15.46
N LYS A 11 13.92 -23.66 15.25
CA LYS A 11 13.06 -24.20 14.17
C LYS A 11 13.61 -23.92 12.78
N LEU A 12 14.21 -22.75 12.55
CA LEU A 12 14.83 -22.42 11.26
C LEU A 12 16.06 -23.30 11.01
N LYS A 13 16.89 -23.53 12.03
CA LYS A 13 18.04 -24.44 11.97
C LYS A 13 17.63 -25.89 11.74
N GLU A 14 16.53 -26.34 12.34
CA GLU A 14 15.99 -27.69 12.12
C GLU A 14 15.56 -27.88 10.66
N LYS A 15 14.82 -26.92 10.09
CA LYS A 15 14.42 -26.93 8.67
C LYS A 15 15.62 -26.86 7.72
N GLU A 16 16.64 -26.09 8.06
CA GLU A 16 17.90 -26.06 7.30
C GLU A 16 18.57 -27.44 7.30
N CYS A 17 18.70 -28.08 8.47
CA CYS A 17 19.24 -29.43 8.59
C CYS A 17 18.41 -30.46 7.81
N GLU A 18 17.08 -30.35 7.84
CA GLU A 18 16.16 -31.21 7.08
C GLU A 18 16.39 -31.03 5.57
N ALA A 19 16.48 -29.78 5.08
CA ALA A 19 16.78 -29.50 3.68
C ALA A 19 18.15 -30.04 3.22
N ILE A 20 19.16 -29.98 4.09
CA ILE A 20 20.49 -30.57 3.84
C ILE A 20 20.38 -32.10 3.76
N LYS A 21 19.73 -32.74 4.73
CA LYS A 21 19.52 -34.20 4.74
C LYS A 21 18.79 -34.66 3.48
N ASP A 22 17.71 -33.98 3.12
CA ASP A 22 16.91 -34.25 1.92
C ASP A 22 17.75 -34.17 0.64
N ARG A 23 18.66 -33.21 0.55
CA ARG A 23 19.54 -33.03 -0.61
C ARG A 23 20.58 -34.13 -0.76
N TYR A 24 21.19 -34.61 0.32
CA TYR A 24 22.32 -35.54 0.28
C TYR A 24 21.96 -37.01 0.53
N LEU A 25 20.96 -37.27 1.38
CA LEU A 25 20.48 -38.62 1.69
C LEU A 25 19.37 -39.08 0.74
N GLY A 26 18.85 -38.15 -0.09
CA GLY A 26 17.83 -38.41 -1.08
C GLY A 26 16.41 -38.35 -0.50
N ILE A 27 15.47 -37.84 -1.31
CA ILE A 27 14.06 -37.70 -0.94
C ILE A 27 13.24 -38.82 -1.58
N VAL A 28 12.47 -39.55 -0.78
CA VAL A 28 11.28 -40.26 -1.29
C VAL A 28 10.22 -39.20 -1.60
N LYS A 29 10.15 -38.74 -2.86
CA LYS A 29 9.23 -37.66 -3.27
C LYS A 29 7.79 -38.07 -2.95
N ARG A 30 7.24 -37.51 -1.87
CA ARG A 30 5.80 -37.63 -1.58
C ARG A 30 5.06 -36.97 -2.73
N LYS A 31 4.28 -37.75 -3.49
CA LYS A 31 3.44 -37.21 -4.57
C LYS A 31 2.55 -36.13 -3.97
N ARG A 32 2.58 -34.93 -4.56
CA ARG A 32 1.65 -33.85 -4.21
C ARG A 32 0.24 -34.42 -4.25
N ARG A 33 -0.54 -34.17 -3.19
CA ARG A 33 -1.93 -34.61 -3.14
C ARG A 33 -2.68 -33.82 -4.21
N VAL A 34 -2.85 -34.43 -5.39
CA VAL A 34 -3.67 -33.87 -6.46
C VAL A 34 -5.06 -33.68 -5.86
N ARG A 35 -5.54 -32.43 -5.87
CA ARG A 35 -6.89 -32.12 -5.40
C ARG A 35 -7.86 -32.98 -6.22
N ARG A 36 -8.67 -33.79 -5.54
CA ARG A 36 -9.64 -34.66 -6.21
C ARG A 36 -10.68 -33.78 -6.89
N LEU A 37 -10.80 -33.87 -8.21
CA LEU A 37 -11.83 -33.20 -9.02
C LEU A 37 -13.24 -33.81 -8.83
N ASN A 38 -13.45 -34.62 -7.78
CA ASN A 38 -14.67 -35.38 -7.59
C ASN A 38 -15.72 -34.68 -6.72
N GLU A 39 -15.48 -33.44 -6.31
CA GLU A 39 -16.48 -32.58 -5.69
C GLU A 39 -16.69 -31.36 -6.59
N ARG A 40 -17.92 -31.12 -7.04
CA ARG A 40 -18.35 -30.03 -7.94
C ARG A 40 -18.14 -28.61 -7.37
N LYS A 41 -17.25 -28.43 -6.40
CA LYS A 41 -16.95 -27.15 -5.77
C LYS A 41 -15.76 -26.51 -6.48
N PHE A 42 -16.06 -25.51 -7.30
CA PHE A 42 -15.03 -24.63 -7.84
C PHE A 42 -14.42 -23.83 -6.68
N VAL A 43 -13.12 -24.04 -6.44
CA VAL A 43 -12.34 -23.27 -5.47
C VAL A 43 -11.64 -22.16 -6.24
N PHE A 44 -12.03 -20.92 -5.96
CA PHE A 44 -11.46 -19.73 -6.60
C PHE A 44 -10.17 -19.25 -5.92
N ASP A 45 -9.94 -19.68 -4.67
CA ASP A 45 -8.77 -19.29 -3.88
C ASP A 45 -7.58 -20.27 -4.02
N TRP A 46 -6.37 -19.74 -3.83
CA TRP A 46 -5.13 -20.51 -3.78
C TRP A 46 -4.95 -21.21 -2.42
N ASP A 47 -4.29 -22.38 -2.40
CA ASP A 47 -3.91 -23.00 -1.13
C ASP A 47 -2.78 -22.22 -0.45
N ALA A 48 -2.81 -22.09 0.87
CA ALA A 48 -1.64 -21.65 1.62
C ALA A 48 -0.49 -22.68 1.54
N GLY A 49 -0.81 -23.97 1.36
CA GLY A 49 0.20 -25.02 1.14
C GLY A 49 0.93 -24.93 -0.21
N GLU A 50 0.46 -24.07 -1.13
CA GLU A 50 1.10 -23.80 -2.42
C GLU A 50 2.05 -22.60 -2.38
N ASP A 51 2.14 -21.90 -1.24
CA ASP A 51 3.06 -20.78 -1.04
C ASP A 51 4.54 -21.23 -0.97
N THR A 52 5.35 -20.69 -1.88
CA THR A 52 6.78 -21.00 -2.00
C THR A 52 7.69 -19.96 -1.34
N SER A 53 7.14 -18.93 -0.68
CA SER A 53 7.93 -17.83 -0.11
C SER A 53 8.49 -18.13 1.29
N ASN A 54 8.06 -19.23 1.93
CA ASN A 54 8.47 -19.61 3.28
C ASN A 54 9.88 -20.20 3.30
N ASP A 55 10.88 -19.36 3.56
CA ASP A 55 12.29 -19.76 3.66
C ASP A 55 12.72 -19.96 5.13
N TYR A 56 13.67 -20.88 5.34
CA TYR A 56 14.33 -21.08 6.63
C TYR A 56 15.50 -20.10 6.83
N ASN A 57 16.11 -19.62 5.74
CA ASN A 57 17.24 -18.71 5.80
C ASN A 57 16.75 -17.25 5.92
N VAL A 58 17.21 -16.57 6.98
CA VAL A 58 16.86 -15.18 7.28
C VAL A 58 17.19 -14.24 6.11
N LEU A 59 18.26 -14.50 5.35
CA LEU A 59 18.64 -13.69 4.18
C LEU A 59 17.58 -13.70 3.06
N TYR A 60 16.84 -14.79 2.94
CA TYR A 60 15.80 -14.97 1.92
C TYR A 60 14.40 -14.65 2.45
N LYS A 61 14.23 -14.65 3.77
CA LYS A 61 13.03 -14.13 4.43
C LYS A 61 13.00 -12.60 4.40
N ASP A 62 14.08 -11.97 4.86
CA ASP A 62 14.24 -10.51 4.93
C ASP A 62 15.12 -10.02 3.76
N ARG A 63 14.67 -10.29 2.53
CA ARG A 63 15.41 -9.88 1.34
C ARG A 63 15.53 -8.37 1.27
N HIS A 64 16.75 -7.90 1.05
CA HIS A 64 16.99 -6.49 0.79
C HIS A 64 16.21 -6.03 -0.45
N THR A 65 15.28 -5.11 -0.24
CA THR A 65 14.51 -4.51 -1.33
C THR A 65 15.36 -3.52 -2.11
N ILE A 66 15.31 -3.59 -3.43
CA ILE A 66 16.05 -2.69 -4.32
C ILE A 66 15.62 -1.24 -4.08
N GLN A 67 16.58 -0.36 -3.83
CA GLN A 67 16.31 1.04 -3.46
C GLN A 67 16.36 2.03 -4.65
N PHE A 68 16.69 1.58 -5.87
CA PHE A 68 16.73 2.38 -7.10
C PHE A 68 17.35 3.78 -6.93
N TYR A 69 18.53 3.85 -6.31
CA TYR A 69 19.26 5.09 -6.01
C TYR A 69 18.45 6.14 -5.21
N GLY A 70 17.41 5.73 -4.48
CA GLY A 70 16.51 6.60 -3.74
C GLY A 70 15.55 7.43 -4.60
N ARG A 71 15.46 7.14 -5.91
CA ARG A 71 14.62 7.92 -6.86
C ARG A 71 13.58 7.07 -7.59
N GLY A 72 13.83 5.79 -7.77
CA GLY A 72 12.84 4.85 -8.32
C GLY A 72 11.85 4.35 -7.27
N HIS A 73 10.66 3.96 -7.73
CA HIS A 73 9.57 3.46 -6.89
C HIS A 73 9.00 2.19 -7.54
N VAL A 74 8.50 1.26 -6.73
CA VAL A 74 7.83 0.04 -7.17
C VAL A 74 6.45 0.41 -7.73
N ALA A 75 6.07 -0.18 -8.87
CA ALA A 75 4.79 0.08 -9.50
C ALA A 75 3.61 -0.44 -8.67
N GLY A 76 2.47 0.24 -8.74
CA GLY A 76 1.22 -0.17 -8.08
C GLY A 76 1.12 0.15 -6.59
N ILE A 77 2.24 0.41 -5.91
CA ILE A 77 2.24 0.83 -4.49
C ILE A 77 2.21 2.36 -4.44
N ASP A 78 1.44 2.92 -3.51
CA ASP A 78 1.40 4.37 -3.31
C ASP A 78 2.79 4.96 -3.04
N ILE A 79 3.14 6.00 -3.78
CA ILE A 79 4.47 6.62 -3.75
C ILE A 79 4.75 7.25 -2.38
N LYS A 80 3.73 7.79 -1.69
CA LYS A 80 3.92 8.41 -0.37
C LYS A 80 4.16 7.36 0.70
N SER A 81 3.44 6.23 0.66
CA SER A 81 3.71 5.08 1.53
C SER A 81 5.12 4.54 1.32
N GLN A 82 5.53 4.36 0.05
CA GLN A 82 6.89 3.90 -0.27
C GLN A 82 7.96 4.83 0.28
N LYS A 83 7.83 6.15 0.09
CA LYS A 83 8.79 7.13 0.63
C LYS A 83 8.88 7.13 2.16
N LYS A 84 7.79 6.78 2.85
CA LYS A 84 7.75 6.69 4.32
C LYS A 84 8.43 5.42 4.84
N GLU A 85 8.24 4.31 4.14
CA GLU A 85 8.82 3.00 4.48
C GLU A 85 10.24 2.82 3.95
N GLN A 86 10.63 3.58 2.92
CA GLN A 86 11.95 3.51 2.31
C GLN A 86 13.05 3.81 3.34
N SER A 87 14.14 3.06 3.24
CA SER A 87 15.33 3.27 4.06
C SER A 87 15.87 4.69 3.90
N LYS A 88 16.20 5.34 5.02
CA LYS A 88 16.76 6.71 5.07
C LYS A 88 18.17 6.82 4.51
N PHE A 89 18.78 5.71 4.09
CA PHE A 89 20.16 5.64 3.61
C PHE A 89 20.50 6.69 2.53
N TYR A 90 19.73 6.75 1.44
CA TYR A 90 19.98 7.71 0.37
C TYR A 90 19.68 9.16 0.77
N GLY A 91 18.78 9.39 1.73
CA GLY A 91 18.52 10.72 2.28
C GLY A 91 19.76 11.28 2.98
N GLU A 92 20.33 10.50 3.91
CA GLU A 92 21.55 10.86 4.62
C GLU A 92 22.77 10.96 3.68
N LEU A 93 22.88 10.04 2.71
CA LEU A 93 23.96 10.04 1.73
C LEU A 93 23.95 11.31 0.86
N LEU A 94 22.77 11.72 0.39
CA LEU A 94 22.63 12.94 -0.41
C LEU A 94 22.88 14.19 0.43
N GLU A 95 22.48 14.20 1.69
CA GLU A 95 22.73 15.32 2.60
C GLU A 95 24.22 15.54 2.84
N LYS A 96 25.00 14.46 2.99
CA LYS A 96 26.47 14.53 3.17
C LYS A 96 27.21 14.92 1.88
N ARG A 97 26.73 14.49 0.72
CA ARG A 97 27.45 14.67 -0.56
C ARG A 97 27.12 15.96 -1.30
N ARG A 98 25.94 16.56 -1.07
CA ARG A 98 25.50 17.76 -1.79
C ARG A 98 26.22 19.02 -1.35
N THR A 99 26.48 19.89 -2.33
CA THR A 99 26.93 21.27 -2.07
C THR A 99 25.76 22.11 -1.53
N ASN A 100 26.05 23.20 -0.83
CA ASN A 100 25.01 24.11 -0.30
C ASN A 100 24.03 24.59 -1.39
N ALA A 101 24.55 24.98 -2.56
CA ALA A 101 23.71 25.40 -3.69
C ALA A 101 22.75 24.29 -4.17
N GLU A 102 23.19 23.02 -4.20
CA GLU A 102 22.35 21.88 -4.59
C GLU A 102 21.29 21.57 -3.53
N LYS A 103 21.61 21.77 -2.24
CA LYS A 103 20.64 21.64 -1.15
C LYS A 103 19.53 22.69 -1.28
N GLU A 104 19.89 23.93 -1.55
CA GLU A 104 18.93 25.02 -1.77
C GLU A 104 18.02 24.75 -2.97
N GLN A 105 18.57 24.30 -4.10
CA GLN A 105 17.79 23.91 -5.28
C GLN A 105 16.80 22.77 -4.98
N GLU A 106 17.23 21.77 -4.22
CA GLU A 106 16.35 20.67 -3.81
C GLU A 106 15.22 21.17 -2.91
N ILE A 107 15.51 22.04 -1.94
CA ILE A 107 14.49 22.63 -1.04
C ILE A 107 13.43 23.37 -1.86
N VAL A 108 13.83 24.17 -2.85
CA VAL A 108 12.90 24.88 -3.73
C VAL A 108 12.04 23.89 -4.53
N ARG A 109 12.65 22.83 -5.08
CA ARG A 109 11.94 21.78 -5.80
C ARG A 109 10.91 21.08 -4.91
N LEU A 110 11.29 20.70 -3.69
CA LEU A 110 10.42 20.05 -2.72
C LEU A 110 9.26 20.96 -2.33
N LYS A 111 9.51 22.26 -2.10
CA LYS A 111 8.45 23.24 -1.82
C LYS A 111 7.46 23.37 -2.98
N LYS A 112 7.94 23.37 -4.23
CA LYS A 112 7.07 23.40 -5.42
C LYS A 112 6.22 22.13 -5.54
N VAL A 113 6.79 20.97 -5.24
CA VAL A 113 6.05 19.70 -5.22
C VAL A 113 5.01 19.72 -4.10
N GLN A 114 5.39 20.13 -2.89
CA GLN A 114 4.51 20.25 -1.73
C GLN A 114 3.31 21.15 -2.04
N ASN A 115 3.53 22.34 -2.60
CA ASN A 115 2.45 23.26 -2.97
C ASN A 115 1.49 22.64 -4.00
N LYS A 116 1.99 21.83 -4.95
CA LYS A 116 1.12 21.11 -5.90
C LYS A 116 0.30 20.04 -5.19
N GLU A 117 0.93 19.29 -4.27
CA GLU A 117 0.24 18.27 -3.50
C GLU A 117 -0.83 18.86 -2.58
N ASP A 118 -0.53 19.99 -1.93
CA ASP A 118 -1.48 20.70 -1.06
C ASP A 118 -2.65 21.26 -1.85
N LYS A 119 -2.39 21.79 -3.06
CA LYS A 119 -3.46 22.21 -3.96
C LYS A 119 -4.38 21.05 -4.35
N VAL A 120 -3.81 19.93 -4.79
CA VAL A 120 -4.59 18.73 -5.14
C VAL A 120 -5.39 18.25 -3.92
N LYS A 121 -4.76 18.18 -2.74
CA LYS A 121 -5.42 17.79 -1.50
C LYS A 121 -6.57 18.74 -1.15
N TRP A 122 -6.42 20.05 -1.37
CA TRP A 122 -7.45 21.06 -1.14
C TRP A 122 -8.63 20.93 -2.11
N ASP A 123 -8.35 20.71 -3.39
CA ASP A 123 -9.37 20.57 -4.43
C ASP A 123 -10.15 19.25 -4.28
N GLU A 124 -9.49 18.17 -3.85
CA GLU A 124 -10.07 16.84 -3.64
C GLU A 124 -10.59 16.59 -2.22
N ARG A 125 -10.73 17.63 -1.39
CA ARG A 125 -11.33 17.48 -0.05
C ARG A 125 -12.72 16.89 -0.13
N HIS A 126 -13.08 16.16 0.92
CA HIS A 126 -14.43 15.64 1.09
C HIS A 126 -15.45 16.79 1.16
N TRP A 127 -16.64 16.60 0.59
CA TRP A 127 -17.66 17.65 0.46
C TRP A 127 -18.10 18.25 1.81
N THR A 128 -17.98 17.49 2.90
CA THR A 128 -18.27 17.96 4.28
C THR A 128 -17.36 19.09 4.74
N GLN A 129 -16.18 19.24 4.14
CA GLN A 129 -15.20 20.29 4.46
C GLN A 129 -15.24 21.45 3.46
N LYS A 130 -16.16 21.41 2.49
CA LYS A 130 -16.30 22.41 1.43
C LYS A 130 -17.48 23.33 1.70
N SER A 131 -17.33 24.60 1.36
CA SER A 131 -18.46 25.52 1.32
C SER A 131 -19.38 25.21 0.14
N LEU A 132 -20.63 25.71 0.17
CA LEU A 132 -21.62 25.41 -0.87
C LEU A 132 -21.18 25.96 -2.24
N THR A 133 -20.54 27.13 -2.23
CA THR A 133 -20.01 27.80 -3.42
C THR A 133 -18.82 27.08 -4.05
N GLU A 134 -18.10 26.26 -3.27
CA GLU A 134 -16.95 25.46 -3.74
C GLU A 134 -17.35 24.06 -4.23
N MET A 135 -18.63 23.68 -4.12
CA MET A 135 -19.10 22.35 -4.53
C MET A 135 -19.07 22.19 -6.06
N THR A 136 -18.31 21.21 -6.52
CA THR A 136 -18.27 20.81 -7.94
C THR A 136 -19.28 19.71 -8.25
N GLU A 137 -19.55 19.44 -9.54
CA GLU A 137 -20.41 18.31 -9.94
C GLU A 137 -19.89 16.95 -9.44
N ARG A 138 -18.56 16.78 -9.35
CA ARG A 138 -17.93 15.60 -8.74
C ARG A 138 -18.30 15.48 -7.27
N ASP A 139 -18.24 16.57 -6.52
CA ASP A 139 -18.57 16.58 -5.10
C ASP A 139 -20.05 16.23 -4.88
N TRP A 140 -20.95 16.74 -5.72
CA TRP A 140 -22.38 16.38 -5.68
C TRP A 140 -22.65 14.94 -6.07
N ARG A 141 -21.82 14.35 -6.93
CA ARG A 141 -21.88 12.92 -7.22
C ARG A 141 -21.41 12.10 -6.01
N ILE A 142 -20.29 12.46 -5.38
CA ILE A 142 -19.79 11.80 -4.16
C ILE A 142 -20.82 11.91 -3.04
N PHE A 143 -21.41 13.09 -2.81
CA PHE A 143 -22.50 13.27 -1.85
C PHE A 143 -23.65 12.28 -2.08
N ARG A 144 -24.08 12.11 -3.34
CA ARG A 144 -25.15 11.17 -3.68
C ARG A 144 -24.72 9.72 -3.49
N GLU A 145 -23.48 9.38 -3.83
CA GLU A 145 -22.90 8.05 -3.58
C GLU A 145 -22.88 7.74 -2.06
N ASP A 146 -22.41 8.67 -1.22
CA ASP A 146 -22.31 8.49 0.23
C ASP A 146 -23.68 8.27 0.89
N TYR A 147 -24.73 8.95 0.41
CA TYR A 147 -26.09 8.79 0.90
C TYR A 147 -26.92 7.76 0.10
N ASN A 148 -26.30 7.01 -0.82
CA ASN A 148 -26.96 6.02 -1.69
C ASN A 148 -28.18 6.58 -2.46
N ILE A 149 -28.11 7.83 -2.91
CA ILE A 149 -29.17 8.51 -3.66
C ILE A 149 -28.96 8.26 -5.15
N ALA A 150 -29.88 7.51 -5.77
CA ALA A 150 -29.94 7.35 -7.22
C ALA A 150 -31.06 8.23 -7.80
N ILE A 151 -30.79 8.89 -8.92
CA ILE A 151 -31.76 9.78 -9.56
C ILE A 151 -31.82 9.49 -11.06
N LYS A 152 -33.03 9.53 -11.62
CA LYS A 152 -33.30 9.41 -13.06
C LYS A 152 -34.04 10.66 -13.53
N GLY A 153 -33.64 11.21 -14.67
CA GLY A 153 -34.20 12.45 -15.22
C GLY A 153 -33.11 13.50 -15.53
N GLY A 154 -33.44 14.49 -16.35
CA GLY A 154 -32.54 15.61 -16.68
C GLY A 154 -32.81 16.83 -15.80
N ARG A 155 -31.80 17.68 -15.58
CA ARG A 155 -31.88 18.95 -14.84
C ARG A 155 -32.43 18.82 -13.41
N ILE A 156 -31.97 17.82 -12.67
CA ILE A 156 -32.30 17.65 -11.26
C ILE A 156 -31.50 18.67 -10.43
N PRO A 157 -32.13 19.42 -9.50
CA PRO A 157 -31.41 20.33 -8.62
C PRO A 157 -30.50 19.58 -7.64
N ASN A 158 -29.44 20.24 -7.18
CA ASN A 158 -28.52 19.66 -6.21
C ASN A 158 -29.23 19.43 -4.85
N PRO A 159 -28.93 18.33 -4.16
CA PRO A 159 -29.51 18.06 -2.85
C PRO A 159 -29.04 19.07 -1.79
N LEU A 160 -29.80 19.18 -0.70
CA LEU A 160 -29.40 19.98 0.46
C LEU A 160 -28.34 19.23 1.28
N ARG A 161 -27.26 19.90 1.67
CA ARG A 161 -26.22 19.29 2.51
C ARG A 161 -26.50 19.46 4.00
N SER A 162 -27.12 20.58 4.37
CA SER A 162 -27.55 20.87 5.74
C SER A 162 -28.80 21.76 5.75
N TRP A 163 -29.53 21.75 6.88
CA TRP A 163 -30.73 22.58 7.05
C TRP A 163 -30.46 24.09 6.96
N ALA A 164 -29.26 24.53 7.31
CA ALA A 164 -28.87 25.95 7.22
C ALA A 164 -28.83 26.46 5.77
N GLU A 165 -28.63 25.56 4.80
CA GLU A 165 -28.58 25.89 3.37
C GLU A 165 -29.98 25.90 2.73
N ALA A 166 -31.01 25.43 3.44
CA ALA A 166 -32.34 25.22 2.90
C ALA A 166 -33.15 26.51 2.68
N GLY A 167 -32.65 27.66 3.16
CA GLY A 167 -33.36 28.94 3.06
C GLY A 167 -34.73 28.92 3.72
N LEU A 168 -34.95 28.00 4.67
CA LEU A 168 -36.22 27.86 5.39
C LEU A 168 -36.35 29.00 6.38
N ASN A 169 -37.53 29.63 6.41
CA ASN A 169 -37.85 30.67 7.38
C ASN A 169 -37.73 30.10 8.80
N LYS A 170 -37.11 30.87 9.70
CA LYS A 170 -37.06 30.54 11.14
C LYS A 170 -38.40 30.75 11.81
#